data_AF-A0A2N1HDX7-F1
#
_entry.id   AF-A0A2N1HDX7-F1
#
_cell.length_a   1.000
_cell.length_b   1.000
_cell.length_c   1.000
_cell.angle_alpha   90.00
_cell.angle_beta   90.00
_cell.angle_gamma   90.00
#
_symmetry.space_group_name_H-M   'P 1'
#
loop_
_entity.id
_entity.type
_entity.pdbx_description
1 polymer ?
#
loop_
_entity_poly.entity_id
_entity_poly.type
_entity_poly.pdbx_seq_one_letter_code
_entity_poly.pdbx_strand_id
1 'polypeptide(L)'
;MLNTTTGIADKELTSPFEVAFPHPAIGEWNQSLEKQTAIARAEWAMENLPGQFVLSSSFGIQSAVMLHLLTQVDSNIPVLITDTGHLFPETYRFIEQLTDRLNLNLQVYQAKESAAWQQAKYGEEWAQSDDALKAYNRRNKVEPLERGLSELNANTWFSGVRRQQSAHREGLSVVGTLRGRYKVHPIIDWSNKDVHEYLTKHNLPYHPLWDEGYVSVGDVHSTKPLTLGMSESDTRFGGGQRECGLHTDGDGI
;
A
#
# COMPACT_ATOMS: atom_id res chain seq x y z
N MET A 1 -41.90 -18.75 18.96
CA MET A 1 -40.44 -18.96 18.86
C MET A 1 -39.87 -17.73 18.19
N LEU A 2 -38.90 -17.11 18.85
CA LEU A 2 -38.29 -15.84 18.45
C LEU A 2 -37.45 -16.05 17.18
N ASN A 3 -37.66 -15.21 16.17
CA ASN A 3 -36.72 -15.08 15.05
C ASN A 3 -36.22 -13.64 15.04
N THR A 4 -35.08 -13.44 15.69
CA THR A 4 -34.32 -12.20 15.70
C THR A 4 -33.47 -12.14 14.43
N THR A 5 -33.97 -11.44 13.42
CA THR A 5 -33.15 -11.00 12.29
C THR A 5 -32.45 -9.70 12.72
N THR A 6 -31.24 -9.81 13.26
CA THR A 6 -30.36 -8.65 13.45
C THR A 6 -29.86 -8.20 12.08
N GLY A 7 -30.43 -7.10 11.59
CA GLY A 7 -29.91 -6.38 10.44
C GLY A 7 -28.57 -5.73 10.80
N ILE A 8 -27.53 -6.05 10.06
CA ILE A 8 -26.37 -5.17 9.94
C ILE A 8 -26.78 -4.16 8.87
N ALA A 9 -27.10 -2.95 9.29
CA ALA A 9 -27.35 -1.86 8.37
C ALA A 9 -26.02 -1.49 7.71
N ASP A 10 -25.92 -1.68 6.39
CA ASP A 10 -24.96 -0.98 5.56
C ASP A 10 -25.19 0.52 5.77
N LYS A 11 -24.40 1.14 6.64
CA LYS A 11 -24.31 2.59 6.68
C LYS A 11 -23.63 2.98 5.37
N GLU A 12 -24.40 3.43 4.39
CA GLU A 12 -23.84 4.30 3.35
C GLU A 12 -23.19 5.48 4.08
N LEU A 13 -21.85 5.46 4.15
CA LEU A 13 -21.04 6.56 4.66
C LEU A 13 -21.18 7.71 3.65
N THR A 14 -22.19 8.54 3.82
CA THR A 14 -22.33 9.77 3.04
C THR A 14 -21.34 10.80 3.59
N SER A 15 -20.23 10.98 2.88
CA SER A 15 -19.19 11.96 3.22
C SER A 15 -19.74 13.39 3.31
N PRO A 16 -19.31 14.20 4.28
CA PRO A 16 -19.60 15.63 4.35
C PRO A 16 -18.84 16.45 3.30
N PHE A 17 -17.78 15.91 2.69
CA PHE A 17 -17.01 16.59 1.66
C PHE A 17 -17.34 16.07 0.25
N GLU A 18 -17.50 17.00 -0.69
CA GLU A 18 -17.64 16.70 -2.12
C GLU A 18 -16.30 16.27 -2.72
N VAL A 19 -16.38 15.54 -3.84
CA VAL A 19 -15.21 15.08 -4.61
C VAL A 19 -14.56 16.28 -5.31
N ALA A 20 -13.61 16.94 -4.64
CA ALA A 20 -12.84 18.07 -5.18
C ALA A 20 -11.34 17.91 -4.91
N PHE A 21 -10.51 18.01 -5.96
CA PHE A 21 -9.07 17.72 -5.88
C PHE A 21 -8.19 18.89 -6.34
N PRO A 22 -7.24 19.37 -5.50
CA PRO A 22 -7.19 19.18 -4.06
C PRO A 22 -8.32 19.96 -3.36
N HIS A 23 -8.82 19.44 -2.24
CA HIS A 23 -9.74 20.21 -1.41
C HIS A 23 -9.00 21.39 -0.76
N PRO A 24 -9.56 22.61 -0.77
CA PRO A 24 -8.88 23.79 -0.22
C PRO A 24 -8.50 23.65 1.26
N ALA A 25 -9.28 22.87 2.02
CA ALA A 25 -9.05 22.65 3.46
C ALA A 25 -8.00 21.56 3.80
N ILE A 26 -7.35 20.94 2.81
CA ILE A 26 -6.39 19.83 3.07
C ILE A 26 -5.26 20.23 4.03
N GLY A 27 -4.80 21.48 3.96
CA GLY A 27 -3.79 22.01 4.88
C GLY A 27 -4.29 22.10 6.33
N GLU A 28 -5.53 22.54 6.54
CA GLU A 28 -6.16 22.64 7.86
C GLU A 28 -6.43 21.26 8.47
N TRP A 29 -6.90 20.31 7.65
CA TRP A 29 -7.09 18.92 8.08
C TRP A 29 -5.78 18.32 8.57
N ASN A 30 -4.69 18.49 7.81
CA ASN A 30 -3.38 17.96 8.20
C ASN A 30 -2.88 18.56 9.53
N GLN A 31 -3.09 19.86 9.81
CA GLN A 31 -2.69 20.45 11.10
C GLN A 31 -3.36 19.76 12.32
N SER A 32 -4.61 19.32 12.15
CA SER A 32 -5.32 18.53 13.16
C SER A 32 -4.83 17.07 13.18
N LEU A 33 -4.80 16.44 12.01
CA LEU A 33 -4.50 15.01 11.86
C LEU A 33 -3.08 14.63 12.27
N GLU A 34 -2.09 15.51 12.10
CA GLU A 34 -0.72 15.27 12.58
C GLU A 34 -0.67 15.03 14.10
N LYS A 35 -1.65 15.53 14.87
CA LYS A 35 -1.72 15.36 16.33
C LYS A 35 -2.53 14.13 16.76
N GLN A 36 -3.13 13.42 15.82
CA GLN A 36 -4.01 12.28 16.09
C GLN A 36 -3.29 10.94 15.99
N THR A 37 -3.87 9.90 16.59
CA THR A 37 -3.37 8.53 16.43
C THR A 37 -3.66 7.99 15.04
N ALA A 38 -2.96 6.94 14.62
CA ALA A 38 -3.18 6.32 13.31
C ALA A 38 -4.61 5.80 13.11
N ILE A 39 -5.23 5.21 14.14
CA ILE A 39 -6.64 4.76 14.06
C ILE A 39 -7.56 5.98 13.90
N ALA A 40 -7.38 7.02 14.72
CA ALA A 40 -8.20 8.23 14.63
C ALA A 40 -8.07 8.94 13.26
N ARG A 41 -6.88 8.91 12.64
CA ARG A 41 -6.69 9.41 11.26
C ARG A 41 -7.47 8.58 10.23
N ALA A 42 -7.51 7.26 10.40
CA ALA A 42 -8.24 6.37 9.50
C ALA A 42 -9.77 6.54 9.65
N GLU A 43 -10.26 6.58 10.90
CA GLU A 43 -11.66 6.85 11.24
C GLU A 43 -12.10 8.20 10.68
N TRP A 44 -11.33 9.27 10.95
CA TRP A 44 -11.61 10.59 10.41
C TRP A 44 -11.70 10.57 8.89
N ALA A 45 -10.76 9.90 8.21
CA ALA A 45 -10.78 9.82 6.75
C ALA A 45 -12.04 9.11 6.23
N MET A 46 -12.48 8.03 6.88
CA MET A 46 -13.69 7.29 6.48
C MET A 46 -14.99 8.06 6.75
N GLU A 47 -15.00 8.87 7.79
CA GLU A 47 -16.15 9.72 8.14
C GLU A 47 -16.25 10.97 7.28
N ASN A 48 -15.11 11.49 6.79
CA ASN A 48 -15.04 12.82 6.21
C ASN A 48 -14.73 12.85 4.71
N LEU A 49 -13.93 11.91 4.21
CA LEU A 49 -13.53 11.91 2.80
C LEU A 49 -14.54 11.13 1.94
N PRO A 50 -14.70 11.51 0.66
CA PRO A 50 -15.70 10.90 -0.20
C PRO A 50 -15.32 9.51 -0.72
N GLY A 51 -16.38 8.83 -1.15
CA GLY A 51 -16.37 7.68 -2.06
C GLY A 51 -15.96 6.36 -1.43
N GLN A 52 -15.63 5.40 -2.29
CA GLN A 52 -15.18 4.10 -1.84
C GLN A 52 -13.74 4.19 -1.32
N PHE A 53 -13.52 3.57 -0.17
CA PHE A 53 -12.23 3.49 0.49
C PHE A 53 -11.50 2.24 0.04
N VAL A 54 -10.25 2.39 -0.38
CA VAL A 54 -9.40 1.25 -0.76
C VAL A 54 -8.09 1.33 0.01
N LEU A 55 -7.58 0.19 0.47
CA LEU A 55 -6.23 0.06 1.00
C LEU A 55 -5.36 -0.61 -0.05
N SER A 56 -4.25 0.00 -0.46
CA SER A 56 -3.22 -0.73 -1.22
C SER A 56 -2.18 -1.34 -0.30
N SER A 57 -1.77 -2.57 -0.58
CA SER A 57 -0.65 -3.21 0.11
C SER A 57 0.25 -3.93 -0.89
N SER A 58 1.57 -3.74 -0.76
CA SER A 58 2.57 -4.57 -1.45
C SER A 58 2.90 -5.85 -0.68
N PHE A 59 2.25 -6.08 0.47
CA PHE A 59 2.53 -7.17 1.39
C PHE A 59 4.01 -7.25 1.81
N GLY A 60 4.66 -6.08 1.92
CA GLY A 60 6.05 -5.97 2.35
C GLY A 60 6.29 -6.30 3.81
N ILE A 61 7.55 -6.14 4.26
CA ILE A 61 8.06 -6.54 5.59
C ILE A 61 7.12 -6.22 6.76
N GLN A 62 6.50 -5.04 6.74
CA GLN A 62 5.70 -4.51 7.85
C GLN A 62 4.22 -4.32 7.48
N SER A 63 3.79 -4.87 6.34
CA SER A 63 2.45 -4.65 5.78
C SER A 63 1.31 -5.10 6.69
N ALA A 64 1.54 -6.10 7.55
CA ALA A 64 0.56 -6.58 8.52
C ALA A 64 0.02 -5.46 9.43
N VAL A 65 0.82 -4.42 9.73
CA VAL A 65 0.37 -3.26 10.53
C VAL A 65 -0.83 -2.58 9.90
N MET A 66 -0.71 -2.15 8.64
CA MET A 66 -1.79 -1.39 7.99
C MET A 66 -2.99 -2.25 7.65
N LEU A 67 -2.74 -3.50 7.25
CA LEU A 67 -3.81 -4.46 6.97
C LEU A 67 -4.66 -4.68 8.23
N HIS A 68 -4.02 -4.94 9.38
CA HIS A 68 -4.73 -5.10 10.64
C HIS A 68 -5.38 -3.79 11.10
N LEU A 69 -4.66 -2.65 11.04
CA LEU A 69 -5.17 -1.37 11.52
C LEU A 69 -6.45 -0.95 10.78
N LEU A 70 -6.47 -1.05 9.45
CA LEU A 70 -7.64 -0.65 8.66
C LEU A 70 -8.79 -1.64 8.80
N THR A 71 -8.53 -2.93 8.96
CA THR A 71 -9.61 -3.92 9.20
C THR A 71 -10.27 -3.79 10.57
N GLN A 72 -9.63 -3.09 11.53
CA GLN A 72 -10.30 -2.71 12.77
C GLN A 72 -11.31 -1.57 12.58
N VAL A 73 -11.14 -0.74 11.54
CA VAL A 73 -12.02 0.40 11.26
C VAL A 73 -13.10 0.00 10.25
N ASP A 74 -12.73 -0.69 9.18
CA ASP A 74 -13.62 -1.28 8.19
C ASP A 74 -13.15 -2.71 7.89
N SER A 75 -13.87 -3.68 8.44
CA SER A 75 -13.55 -5.11 8.30
C SER A 75 -13.68 -5.63 6.88
N ASN A 76 -14.35 -4.91 5.97
CA ASN A 76 -14.55 -5.33 4.59
C ASN A 76 -13.88 -4.39 3.56
N ILE A 77 -12.98 -3.51 4.00
CA ILE A 77 -12.25 -2.60 3.12
C ILE A 77 -11.55 -3.38 2.00
N PRO A 78 -11.75 -3.02 0.72
CA PRO A 78 -11.00 -3.61 -0.39
C PRO A 78 -9.49 -3.42 -0.20
N VAL A 79 -8.76 -4.54 -0.18
CA VAL A 79 -7.29 -4.56 -0.13
C VAL A 79 -6.74 -4.84 -1.50
N LEU A 80 -6.30 -3.79 -2.20
CA LEU A 80 -5.73 -3.87 -3.53
C LEU A 80 -4.24 -4.27 -3.47
N ILE A 81 -3.90 -5.34 -4.19
CA ILE A 81 -2.51 -5.71 -4.48
C ILE A 81 -2.25 -5.69 -5.99
N THR A 82 -1.12 -5.13 -6.39
CA THR A 82 -0.59 -5.29 -7.75
C THR A 82 0.34 -6.50 -7.79
N ASP A 83 -0.14 -7.61 -8.34
CA ASP A 83 0.67 -8.80 -8.54
C ASP A 83 1.41 -8.71 -9.88
N THR A 84 2.74 -8.60 -9.78
CA THR A 84 3.65 -8.45 -10.93
C THR A 84 3.97 -9.79 -11.61
N GLY A 85 3.59 -10.91 -10.99
CA GLY A 85 4.03 -12.26 -11.37
C GLY A 85 5.50 -12.55 -11.04
N HIS A 86 6.19 -11.63 -10.36
CA HIS A 86 7.62 -11.73 -10.01
C HIS A 86 7.88 -11.50 -8.52
N LEU A 87 6.84 -11.60 -7.66
CA LEU A 87 6.99 -11.53 -6.21
C LEU A 87 7.67 -12.80 -5.68
N PHE A 88 8.23 -12.72 -4.47
CA PHE A 88 8.79 -13.90 -3.82
C PHE A 88 7.69 -14.94 -3.51
N PRO A 89 7.98 -16.25 -3.62
CA PRO A 89 7.08 -17.29 -3.12
C PRO A 89 6.65 -17.08 -1.66
N GLU A 90 7.56 -16.57 -0.83
CA GLU A 90 7.32 -16.17 0.56
C GLU A 90 6.25 -15.07 0.65
N THR A 91 6.26 -14.11 -0.28
CA THR A 91 5.27 -13.04 -0.33
C THR A 91 3.88 -13.58 -0.68
N TYR A 92 3.77 -14.50 -1.65
CA TYR A 92 2.48 -15.15 -1.94
C TYR A 92 1.95 -15.93 -0.73
N ARG A 93 2.79 -16.72 -0.05
CA ARG A 93 2.37 -17.42 1.18
C ARG A 93 1.96 -16.46 2.29
N PHE A 94 2.65 -15.32 2.40
CA PHE A 94 2.32 -14.28 3.37
C PHE A 94 1.00 -13.57 3.06
N ILE A 95 0.70 -13.35 1.77
CA ILE A 95 -0.59 -12.82 1.31
C ILE A 95 -1.72 -13.75 1.75
N GLU A 96 -1.64 -15.04 1.44
CA GLU A 96 -2.64 -16.04 1.84
C GLU A 96 -2.78 -16.08 3.37
N GLN A 97 -1.65 -16.17 4.09
CA GLN A 97 -1.64 -16.18 5.56
C GLN A 97 -2.36 -14.98 6.17
N LEU A 98 -2.09 -13.77 5.69
CA LEU A 98 -2.73 -12.55 6.21
C LEU A 98 -4.17 -12.41 5.74
N THR A 99 -4.49 -12.87 4.53
CA THR A 99 -5.86 -12.88 3.99
C THR A 99 -6.76 -13.74 4.86
N ASP A 100 -6.35 -14.97 5.16
CA ASP A 100 -7.08 -15.86 6.06
C ASP A 100 -7.15 -15.32 7.48
N ARG A 101 -6.02 -14.86 8.01
CA ARG A 101 -5.92 -14.42 9.41
C ARG A 101 -6.74 -13.17 9.70
N LEU A 102 -6.79 -12.23 8.76
CA LEU A 102 -7.46 -10.93 8.93
C LEU A 102 -8.80 -10.87 8.19
N ASN A 103 -9.22 -11.95 7.54
CA ASN A 103 -10.40 -12.02 6.69
C ASN A 103 -10.43 -10.88 5.66
N LEU A 104 -9.34 -10.72 4.91
CA LEU A 104 -9.19 -9.59 3.99
C LEU A 104 -10.10 -9.73 2.77
N ASN A 105 -10.75 -8.63 2.40
CA ASN A 105 -11.38 -8.46 1.10
C ASN A 105 -10.29 -8.19 0.03
N LEU A 106 -9.53 -9.23 -0.33
CA LEU A 106 -8.37 -9.12 -1.21
C LEU A 106 -8.78 -8.91 -2.67
N GLN A 107 -8.22 -7.89 -3.30
CA GLN A 107 -8.45 -7.51 -4.69
C GLN A 107 -7.13 -7.58 -5.47
N VAL A 108 -6.96 -8.67 -6.23
CA VAL A 108 -5.70 -8.95 -6.95
C VAL A 108 -5.77 -8.37 -8.36
N TYR A 109 -4.85 -7.45 -8.66
CA TYR A 109 -4.72 -6.82 -9.97
C TYR A 109 -3.38 -7.17 -10.61
N GLN A 110 -3.44 -7.78 -11.80
CA GLN A 110 -2.27 -8.19 -12.58
C GLN A 110 -2.21 -7.43 -13.91
N ALA A 111 -1.05 -7.44 -14.55
CA ALA A 111 -0.92 -7.02 -15.95
C ALA A 111 -1.79 -7.89 -16.87
N LYS A 112 -2.24 -7.33 -17.99
CA LYS A 112 -3.05 -8.05 -19.00
C LYS A 112 -2.31 -9.23 -19.65
N GLU A 113 -0.99 -9.11 -19.77
CA GLU A 113 -0.11 -10.17 -20.26
C GLU A 113 0.57 -10.84 -19.05
N SER A 114 0.60 -12.17 -19.01
CA SER A 114 1.26 -12.90 -17.92
C SER A 114 2.78 -12.67 -17.91
N ALA A 115 3.44 -12.93 -16.78
CA ALA A 115 4.90 -12.84 -16.66
C ALA A 115 5.63 -13.67 -17.74
N ALA A 116 5.17 -14.89 -18.03
CA ALA A 116 5.74 -15.74 -19.07
C ALA A 116 5.57 -15.14 -20.48
N TRP A 117 4.43 -14.51 -20.76
CA TRP A 117 4.20 -13.84 -22.05
C TRP A 117 5.09 -12.61 -22.20
N GLN A 118 5.20 -11.80 -21.15
CA GLN A 118 6.08 -10.64 -21.13
C GLN A 118 7.55 -11.04 -21.31
N GLN A 119 8.00 -12.09 -20.61
CA GLN A 119 9.35 -12.63 -20.78
C GLN A 119 9.64 -13.07 -22.21
N ALA A 120 8.68 -13.74 -22.87
CA ALA A 120 8.83 -14.18 -24.26
C ALA A 120 8.86 -13.00 -25.26
N LYS A 121 8.12 -11.93 -24.98
CA LYS A 121 7.93 -10.79 -25.89
C LYS A 121 8.97 -9.68 -25.71
N TYR A 122 9.35 -9.42 -24.47
CA TYR A 122 10.18 -8.29 -24.07
C TYR A 122 11.50 -8.72 -23.43
N GLY A 123 11.65 -9.98 -23.01
CA GLY A 123 12.80 -10.44 -22.23
C GLY A 123 12.83 -9.88 -20.82
N GLU A 124 14.00 -9.91 -20.18
CA GLU A 124 14.22 -9.36 -18.84
C GLU A 124 14.33 -7.83 -18.91
N GLU A 125 13.21 -7.13 -19.04
CA GLU A 125 13.17 -5.65 -19.19
C GLU A 125 13.95 -4.93 -18.07
N TRP A 126 13.97 -5.48 -16.85
CA TRP A 126 14.70 -4.94 -15.70
C TRP A 126 16.23 -4.98 -15.86
N ALA A 127 16.76 -5.78 -16.78
CA ALA A 127 18.20 -5.93 -17.02
C ALA A 127 18.66 -5.24 -18.31
N GLN A 128 17.76 -4.60 -19.06
CA GLN A 128 18.07 -4.04 -20.39
C GLN A 128 18.46 -2.57 -20.35
N SER A 129 17.57 -1.72 -19.84
CA SER A 129 17.76 -0.27 -19.77
C SER A 129 16.76 0.38 -18.80
N ASP A 130 17.00 1.63 -18.43
CA ASP A 130 16.07 2.40 -17.59
C ASP A 130 14.70 2.55 -18.26
N ASP A 131 14.66 2.75 -19.59
CA ASP A 131 13.40 2.85 -20.34
C ASP A 131 12.63 1.52 -20.37
N ALA A 132 13.34 0.39 -20.47
CA ALA A 132 12.73 -0.93 -20.37
C ALA A 132 12.20 -1.20 -18.95
N LEU A 133 12.95 -0.82 -17.91
CA LEU A 133 12.49 -0.93 -16.53
C LEU A 133 11.28 -0.03 -16.24
N LYS A 134 11.22 1.18 -16.82
CA LYS A 134 10.03 2.06 -16.76
C LYS A 134 8.84 1.40 -17.43
N ALA A 135 9.01 0.81 -18.61
CA ALA A 135 7.96 0.07 -19.31
C ALA A 135 7.43 -1.10 -18.48
N TYR A 136 8.33 -1.88 -17.86
CA TYR A 136 7.98 -2.95 -16.93
C TYR A 136 7.18 -2.43 -15.71
N ASN A 137 7.67 -1.38 -15.04
CA ASN A 137 7.00 -0.80 -13.86
C ASN A 137 5.61 -0.26 -14.23
N ARG A 138 5.50 0.43 -15.38
CA ARG A 138 4.21 0.95 -15.85
C ARG A 138 3.22 -0.19 -16.12
N ARG A 139 3.65 -1.24 -16.80
CA ARG A 139 2.79 -2.38 -17.20
C ARG A 139 2.37 -3.25 -16.02
N ASN A 140 3.28 -3.49 -15.07
CA ASN A 140 3.07 -4.48 -13.99
C ASN A 140 2.66 -3.86 -12.65
N LYS A 141 2.84 -2.55 -12.46
CA LYS A 141 2.56 -1.88 -11.18
C LYS A 141 1.60 -0.70 -11.37
N VAL A 142 1.98 0.26 -12.21
CA VAL A 142 1.21 1.52 -12.34
C VAL A 142 -0.16 1.28 -12.98
N GLU A 143 -0.22 0.62 -14.13
CA GLU A 143 -1.49 0.34 -14.82
C GLU A 143 -2.43 -0.55 -13.99
N PRO A 144 -1.98 -1.67 -13.39
CA PRO A 144 -2.86 -2.50 -12.58
C PRO A 144 -3.40 -1.78 -11.34
N LEU A 145 -2.59 -0.93 -10.70
CA LEU A 145 -3.03 -0.08 -9.60
C LEU A 145 -4.14 0.88 -10.05
N GLU A 146 -3.90 1.67 -11.10
CA GLU A 146 -4.87 2.66 -11.57
C GLU A 146 -6.16 2.02 -12.03
N ARG A 147 -6.07 0.88 -12.73
CA ARG A 147 -7.23 0.12 -13.15
C ARG A 147 -8.01 -0.36 -11.93
N GLY A 148 -7.36 -0.95 -10.92
CA GLY A 148 -8.06 -1.40 -9.72
C GLY A 148 -8.67 -0.28 -8.90
N LEU A 149 -7.98 0.84 -8.72
CA LEU A 149 -8.57 2.02 -8.07
C LEU A 149 -9.78 2.57 -8.84
N SER A 150 -9.78 2.47 -10.16
CA SER A 150 -10.90 2.93 -10.99
C SER A 150 -12.08 1.96 -10.95
N GLU A 151 -11.83 0.65 -11.11
CA GLU A 151 -12.85 -0.40 -11.07
C GLU A 151 -13.53 -0.50 -9.69
N LEU A 152 -12.78 -0.24 -8.61
CA LEU A 152 -13.31 -0.15 -7.25
C LEU A 152 -13.98 1.21 -6.93
N ASN A 153 -14.03 2.13 -7.90
CA ASN A 153 -14.56 3.48 -7.74
C ASN A 153 -13.94 4.25 -6.55
N ALA A 154 -12.63 4.05 -6.33
CA ALA A 154 -11.92 4.63 -5.21
C ALA A 154 -11.78 6.14 -5.38
N ASN A 155 -12.35 6.92 -4.44
CA ASN A 155 -12.06 8.35 -4.31
C ASN A 155 -11.06 8.62 -3.18
N THR A 156 -10.93 7.68 -2.23
CA THR A 156 -9.99 7.76 -1.11
C THR A 156 -9.18 6.47 -1.00
N TRP A 157 -7.86 6.62 -0.95
CA TRP A 157 -6.91 5.53 -1.00
C TRP A 157 -5.93 5.58 0.18
N PHE A 158 -5.93 4.53 1.01
CA PHE A 158 -5.00 4.34 2.11
C PHE A 158 -3.73 3.60 1.70
N SER A 159 -2.59 3.97 2.28
CA SER A 159 -1.35 3.21 2.13
C SER A 159 -0.46 3.26 3.38
N GLY A 160 0.40 2.25 3.55
CA GLY A 160 1.33 2.12 4.68
C GLY A 160 2.66 2.82 4.53
N VAL A 161 2.67 3.95 3.82
CA VAL A 161 3.89 4.76 3.63
C VAL A 161 4.23 5.48 4.94
N ARG A 162 5.53 5.55 5.23
CA ARG A 162 6.11 6.26 6.39
C ARG A 162 7.23 7.18 5.95
N ARG A 163 7.40 8.33 6.61
CA ARG A 163 8.45 9.34 6.35
C ARG A 163 9.85 8.74 6.45
N GLN A 164 10.08 7.84 7.41
CA GLN A 164 11.39 7.20 7.63
C GLN A 164 11.82 6.24 6.51
N GLN A 165 10.96 5.92 5.54
CA GLN A 165 11.28 4.96 4.48
C GLN A 165 12.09 5.56 3.33
N SER A 166 12.10 6.87 3.09
CA SER A 166 13.01 7.48 2.11
C SER A 166 13.05 9.00 2.30
N ALA A 167 14.14 9.63 1.85
CA ALA A 167 14.26 11.10 1.89
C ALA A 167 13.11 11.80 1.16
N HIS A 168 12.64 11.25 0.05
CA HIS A 168 11.50 11.78 -0.72
C HIS A 168 10.15 11.73 0.04
N ARG A 169 10.04 10.87 1.07
CA ARG A 169 8.82 10.69 1.85
C ARG A 169 8.75 11.60 3.06
N GLU A 170 9.83 12.30 3.43
CA GLU A 170 9.87 13.19 4.60
C GLU A 170 8.79 14.28 4.55
N GLY A 171 8.51 14.80 3.34
CA GLY A 171 7.52 15.87 3.13
C GLY A 171 6.06 15.40 3.02
N LEU A 172 5.79 14.09 3.06
CA LEU A 172 4.43 13.58 2.91
C LEU A 172 3.57 13.92 4.12
N SER A 173 2.35 14.39 3.88
CA SER A 173 1.33 14.66 4.91
C SER A 173 0.42 13.45 5.15
N VAL A 174 -0.36 13.49 6.23
CA VAL A 174 -1.36 12.46 6.55
C VAL A 174 -2.38 12.32 5.41
N VAL A 175 -2.89 13.44 4.88
CA VAL A 175 -3.82 13.47 3.74
C VAL A 175 -3.20 14.28 2.61
N GLY A 176 -3.13 13.69 1.42
CA GLY A 176 -2.73 14.34 0.18
C GLY A 176 -3.74 14.06 -0.93
N THR A 177 -3.39 14.46 -2.14
CA THR A 177 -4.07 14.01 -3.35
C THR A 177 -3.07 13.40 -4.31
N LEU A 178 -3.47 12.32 -4.96
CA LEU A 178 -2.67 11.67 -5.99
C LEU A 178 -3.63 11.15 -7.07
N ARG A 179 -3.37 11.47 -8.34
CA ARG A 179 -4.15 10.97 -9.50
C ARG A 179 -5.66 11.16 -9.35
N GLY A 180 -6.07 12.35 -8.92
CA GLY A 180 -7.49 12.70 -8.74
C GLY A 180 -8.19 11.90 -7.65
N ARG A 181 -7.46 11.45 -6.62
CA ARG A 181 -7.99 10.76 -5.43
C ARG A 181 -7.35 11.32 -4.18
N TYR A 182 -8.02 11.23 -3.03
CA TYR A 182 -7.36 11.47 -1.75
C TYR A 182 -6.45 10.30 -1.44
N LYS A 183 -5.28 10.62 -0.92
CA LYS A 183 -4.30 9.64 -0.46
C LYS A 183 -4.05 9.83 1.02
N VAL A 184 -4.27 8.78 1.80
CA VAL A 184 -4.21 8.83 3.27
C VAL A 184 -3.09 7.92 3.77
N HIS A 185 -2.29 8.45 4.70
CA HIS A 185 -1.16 7.78 5.34
C HIS A 185 -1.34 7.76 6.86
N PRO A 186 -2.13 6.84 7.42
CA PRO A 186 -2.44 6.85 8.86
C PRO A 186 -1.21 6.72 9.77
N ILE A 187 -0.20 5.96 9.34
CA ILE A 187 1.02 5.67 10.11
C ILE A 187 2.24 6.48 9.62
N ILE A 188 2.02 7.62 8.95
CA ILE A 188 3.07 8.37 8.22
C ILE A 188 4.29 8.76 9.09
N ASP A 189 4.08 8.95 10.38
CA ASP A 189 5.04 9.38 11.40
C ASP A 189 5.58 8.23 12.26
N TRP A 190 5.12 6.99 12.06
CA TRP A 190 5.55 5.85 12.87
C TRP A 190 7.01 5.49 12.63
N SER A 191 7.75 5.33 13.72
CA SER A 191 9.10 4.80 13.72
C SER A 191 9.14 3.28 13.58
N ASN A 192 10.32 2.71 13.30
CA ASN A 192 10.52 1.25 13.35
C ASN A 192 10.15 0.65 14.72
N LYS A 193 10.34 1.41 15.81
CA LYS A 193 9.92 1.00 17.15
C LYS A 193 8.40 0.90 17.25
N ASP A 194 7.67 1.92 16.80
CA ASP A 194 6.19 1.93 16.86
C ASP A 194 5.60 0.75 16.07
N VAL A 195 6.16 0.47 14.90
CA VAL A 195 5.80 -0.71 14.09
C VAL A 195 6.06 -2.00 14.84
N HIS A 196 7.23 -2.15 15.44
CA HIS A 196 7.58 -3.36 16.20
C HIS A 196 6.66 -3.56 17.41
N GLU A 197 6.39 -2.50 18.15
CA GLU A 197 5.48 -2.53 19.30
C GLU A 197 4.06 -2.91 18.88
N TYR A 198 3.57 -2.38 17.75
CA TYR A 198 2.25 -2.75 17.21
C TYR A 198 2.18 -4.21 16.80
N LEU A 199 3.15 -4.68 16.00
CA LEU A 199 3.20 -6.08 15.56
C LEU A 199 3.24 -7.03 16.75
N THR A 200 4.07 -6.74 17.75
CA THR A 200 4.19 -7.53 18.97
C THR A 200 2.88 -7.52 19.77
N LYS A 201 2.29 -6.34 20.01
CA LYS A 201 1.04 -6.18 20.77
C LYS A 201 -0.12 -6.96 20.15
N HIS A 202 -0.21 -6.98 18.83
CA HIS A 202 -1.30 -7.65 18.09
C HIS A 202 -0.91 -9.07 17.62
N ASN A 203 0.25 -9.58 18.06
CA ASN A 203 0.79 -10.89 17.67
C ASN A 203 0.88 -11.08 16.14
N LEU A 204 1.13 -10.01 15.40
CA LEU A 204 1.17 -10.00 13.95
C LEU A 204 2.58 -10.38 13.45
N PRO A 205 2.68 -11.20 12.39
CA PRO A 205 3.96 -11.61 11.86
C PRO A 205 4.61 -10.48 11.05
N TYR A 206 5.94 -10.44 11.08
CA TYR A 206 6.71 -9.83 9.99
C TYR A 206 6.61 -10.72 8.74
N HIS A 207 6.92 -10.16 7.57
CA HIS A 207 7.12 -10.96 6.38
C HIS A 207 8.23 -12.02 6.60
N PRO A 208 8.10 -13.27 6.12
CA PRO A 208 9.07 -14.34 6.39
C PRO A 208 10.53 -13.99 6.05
N LEU A 209 10.75 -13.30 4.93
CA LEU A 209 12.09 -12.84 4.51
C LEU A 209 12.76 -11.83 5.47
N TRP A 210 12.04 -11.28 6.45
CA TRP A 210 12.64 -10.42 7.48
C TRP A 210 13.77 -11.15 8.24
N ASP A 211 13.52 -12.40 8.63
CA ASP A 211 14.49 -13.22 9.37
C ASP A 211 15.67 -13.67 8.48
N GLU A 212 15.55 -13.49 7.17
CA GLU A 212 16.59 -13.72 6.17
C GLU A 212 17.37 -12.44 5.82
N GLY A 213 17.13 -11.34 6.55
CA GLY A 213 17.86 -10.08 6.40
C GLY A 213 17.26 -9.12 5.36
N TYR A 214 16.06 -9.38 4.85
CA TYR A 214 15.37 -8.44 3.96
C TYR A 214 14.65 -7.37 4.76
N VAL A 215 15.08 -6.11 4.61
CA VAL A 215 14.45 -4.94 5.26
C VAL A 215 13.39 -4.26 4.37
N SER A 216 13.36 -4.61 3.08
CA SER A 216 12.35 -4.21 2.10
C SER A 216 12.20 -5.33 1.07
N VAL A 217 10.98 -5.61 0.62
CA VAL A 217 10.69 -6.67 -0.37
C VAL A 217 9.76 -6.19 -1.47
N GLY A 218 9.95 -6.74 -2.66
CA GLY A 218 9.12 -6.52 -3.85
C GLY A 218 9.45 -7.62 -4.86
N ASP A 219 9.66 -7.27 -6.14
CA ASP A 219 10.01 -8.28 -7.14
C ASP A 219 11.38 -8.91 -6.85
N VAL A 220 11.49 -10.22 -7.12
CA VAL A 220 12.70 -11.03 -6.86
C VAL A 220 13.94 -10.44 -7.53
N HIS A 221 13.81 -9.96 -8.77
CA HIS A 221 14.92 -9.41 -9.56
C HIS A 221 15.44 -8.05 -9.07
N SER A 222 14.70 -7.35 -8.20
CA SER A 222 15.01 -5.98 -7.76
C SER A 222 15.11 -5.83 -6.24
N THR A 223 15.29 -6.94 -5.53
CA THR A 223 15.33 -7.00 -4.06
C THR A 223 16.53 -7.82 -3.60
N LYS A 224 17.29 -7.32 -2.62
CA LYS A 224 18.43 -8.01 -2.01
C LYS A 224 18.39 -7.89 -0.48
N PRO A 225 18.96 -8.84 0.27
CA PRO A 225 19.09 -8.72 1.73
C PRO A 225 20.07 -7.60 2.10
N LEU A 226 19.92 -7.06 3.30
CA LEU A 226 20.85 -6.07 3.86
C LEU A 226 22.14 -6.76 4.32
N THR A 227 23.29 -6.34 3.80
CA THR A 227 24.61 -6.84 4.24
C THR A 227 25.44 -5.74 4.90
N LEU A 228 26.49 -6.13 5.63
CA LEU A 228 27.42 -5.19 6.27
C LEU A 228 27.93 -4.13 5.28
N GLY A 229 27.82 -2.86 5.65
CA GLY A 229 28.23 -1.73 4.83
C GLY A 229 27.16 -1.18 3.88
N MET A 230 25.99 -1.80 3.79
CA MET A 230 24.84 -1.27 3.07
C MET A 230 23.93 -0.43 3.98
N SER A 231 23.32 0.59 3.39
CA SER A 231 22.13 1.25 3.92
C SER A 231 20.87 0.49 3.50
N GLU A 232 19.74 0.69 4.19
CA GLU A 232 18.48 0.10 3.73
C GLU A 232 18.15 0.47 2.28
N SER A 233 18.52 1.68 1.83
CA SER A 233 18.33 2.15 0.44
C SER A 233 18.95 1.24 -0.60
N ASP A 234 20.10 0.63 -0.31
CA ASP A 234 20.89 -0.15 -1.26
C ASP A 234 20.26 -1.53 -1.55
N THR A 235 19.28 -1.95 -0.74
CA THR A 235 18.62 -3.26 -0.86
C THR A 235 17.63 -3.35 -2.01
N ARG A 236 17.27 -2.24 -2.65
CA ARG A 236 16.33 -2.16 -3.78
C ARG A 236 16.97 -1.43 -4.95
N PHE A 237 16.66 -1.85 -6.18
CA PHE A 237 17.08 -1.18 -7.42
C PHE A 237 18.60 -0.93 -7.54
N GLY A 238 19.44 -1.74 -6.90
CA GLY A 238 20.89 -1.61 -6.97
C GLY A 238 21.45 -0.30 -6.41
N GLY A 239 20.73 0.38 -5.51
CA GLY A 239 21.10 1.71 -4.98
C GLY A 239 20.56 2.90 -5.80
N GLY A 240 19.75 2.65 -6.84
CA GLY A 240 19.07 3.69 -7.63
C GLY A 240 17.83 4.30 -6.95
N GLN A 241 17.14 5.20 -7.66
CA GLN A 241 15.91 5.88 -7.22
C GLN A 241 14.91 4.89 -6.58
N ARG A 242 14.55 5.17 -5.32
CA ARG A 242 13.75 4.26 -4.47
C ARG A 242 12.25 4.30 -4.76
N GLU A 243 11.81 5.17 -5.67
CA GLU A 243 10.41 5.52 -5.83
C GLU A 243 9.74 4.64 -6.88
N CYS A 244 9.09 3.58 -6.40
CA CYS A 244 8.14 2.85 -7.23
C CYS A 244 7.02 3.81 -7.66
N GLY A 245 6.73 3.85 -8.97
CA GLY A 245 5.74 4.76 -9.59
C GLY A 245 4.30 4.59 -9.11
N LEU A 246 4.07 3.80 -8.08
CA LEU A 246 2.82 3.69 -7.34
C LEU A 246 2.55 4.90 -6.43
N HIS A 247 3.58 5.62 -5.98
CA HIS A 247 3.43 6.68 -4.96
C HIS A 247 3.72 8.10 -5.47
N THR A 248 3.97 8.24 -6.77
CA THR A 248 4.30 9.53 -7.40
C THR A 248 3.41 9.80 -8.60
N ASP A 249 3.26 11.09 -8.93
CA ASP A 249 2.68 11.54 -10.20
C ASP A 249 3.71 11.35 -11.33
N GLY A 250 4.02 10.10 -11.68
CA GLY A 250 4.98 9.76 -12.74
C GLY A 250 5.33 8.27 -12.82
N ASP A 251 6.07 7.89 -13.86
CA ASP A 251 6.43 6.48 -14.19
C ASP A 251 7.36 5.80 -13.16
N GLY A 252 7.71 6.49 -12.08
CA GLY A 252 8.54 5.99 -10.98
C GLY A 252 9.75 5.18 -11.42
N ILE A 253 10.65 5.93 -12.08
CA ILE A 253 12.11 5.87 -12.03
C ILE A 253 12.59 7.30 -12.19
#